data_AF-A0A661J3T7-F1
#
_entry.id   AF-A0A661J3T7-F1
#
_cell.length_a   1.000
_cell.length_b   1.000
_cell.length_c   1.000
_cell.angle_alpha   90.00
_cell.angle_beta   90.00
_cell.angle_gamma   90.00
#
_symmetry.space_group_name_H-M   'P 1'
#
loop_
_entity.id
_entity.type
_entity.pdbx_description
1 polymer ?
#
loop_
_entity_poly.entity_id
_entity_poly.type
_entity_poly.pdbx_seq_one_letter_code
_entity_poly.pdbx_strand_id
1 'polypeptide(L)' 'MEEKEKLKRDIAEMEARLEEMKKNIPAHSVKPQQIIAIEELEEEISEAKKRLNEGEDWNG' A
#
# COMPACT_ATOMS: atom_id res chain seq x y z
N MET A 1 14.08 -15.94 -2.92
CA MET A 1 13.00 -15.60 -3.87
C MET A 1 11.65 -15.53 -3.19
N GLU A 2 11.30 -16.46 -2.28
CA GLU A 2 9.99 -16.47 -1.60
C GLU A 2 9.63 -15.16 -0.86
N GLU A 3 10.59 -14.53 -0.19
CA GLU A 3 10.34 -13.28 0.55
C GLU A 3 9.97 -12.10 -0.36
N LYS A 4 10.58 -12.04 -1.54
CA LYS A 4 10.28 -11.03 -2.56
C LYS A 4 8.90 -11.24 -3.17
N GLU A 5 8.54 -12.48 -3.47
CA GLU A 5 7.21 -12.80 -4.01
C GLU A 5 6.11 -12.58 -2.97
N LYS A 6 6.39 -12.91 -1.70
CA LYS A 6 5.50 -12.58 -0.59
C LYS A 6 5.29 -11.07 -0.49
N LEU A 7 6.37 -10.28 -0.50
CA LEU A 7 6.29 -8.82 -0.42
C LEU A 7 5.51 -8.22 -1.59
N LYS A 8 5.69 -8.74 -2.81
CA LYS A 8 4.89 -8.33 -3.98
C LYS A 8 3.40 -8.64 -3.81
N ARG A 9 3.07 -9.82 -3.28
CA ARG A 9 1.68 -10.20 -3.01
C ARG A 9 1.07 -9.31 -1.93
N ASP A 10 1.81 -9.04 -0.86
CA ASP A 10 1.36 -8.18 0.23
C ASP A 10 1.10 -6.75 -0.28
N ILE A 11 1.99 -6.20 -1.12
CA ILE A 11 1.79 -4.90 -1.79
C ILE A 11 0.51 -4.90 -2.63
N ALA A 12 0.30 -5.92 -3.47
CA ALA A 12 -0.89 -6.00 -4.31
C ALA A 12 -2.19 -6.07 -3.49
N GLU A 13 -2.17 -6.79 -2.36
CA GLU A 13 -3.31 -6.84 -1.45
C GLU A 13 -3.59 -5.50 -0.77
N MET A 14 -2.55 -4.81 -0.31
CA MET A 14 -2.67 -3.48 0.28
C MET A 14 -3.20 -2.44 -0.73
N GLU A 15 -2.72 -2.48 -1.98
CA GLU A 15 -3.22 -1.62 -3.06
C GLU A 15 -4.69 -1.88 -3.39
N ALA A 16 -5.12 -3.14 -3.43
CA ALA A 16 -6.52 -3.49 -3.65
C ALA A 16 -7.43 -2.95 -2.53
N ARG A 17 -6.99 -3.08 -1.27
CA ARG A 17 -7.70 -2.53 -0.11
C ARG A 17 -7.78 -1.00 -0.18
N LEU A 18 -6.68 -0.34 -0.54
CA LEU A 18 -6.65 1.11 -0.71
C LEU A 18 -7.64 1.59 -1.77
N GLU A 19 -7.69 0.90 -2.92
CA GLU A 19 -8.62 1.23 -3.99
C GLU A 19 -10.08 1.04 -3.55
N GLU A 20 -10.37 -0.04 -2.82
CA GLU A 20 -11.70 -0.29 -2.25
C GLU A 20 -12.10 0.81 -1.25
N MET A 21 -11.20 1.21 -0.35
CA MET A 21 -11.44 2.29 0.60
C MET A 21 -11.73 3.61 -0.11
N LYS A 22 -10.94 3.97 -1.13
CA LYS A 22 -11.15 5.18 -1.93
C LYS A 22 -12.49 5.17 -2.66
N LYS A 23 -12.91 4.03 -3.21
CA LYS A 23 -14.22 3.88 -3.89
C LYS A 23 -15.40 4.00 -2.92
N ASN A 24 -15.23 3.52 -1.69
CA ASN A 24 -16.27 3.51 -0.67
C ASN A 24 -16.41 4.83 0.09
N ILE A 25 -15.56 5.83 -0.18
CA ILE A 25 -15.71 7.16 0.44
C ILE A 25 -16.89 7.91 -0.18
N PRO A 26 -17.87 8.36 0.64
CA PRO A 26 -18.95 9.21 0.17
C PRO A 26 -18.39 10.58 -0.24
N ALA A 27 -18.61 10.98 -1.50
CA ALA A 27 -18.10 12.26 -2.04
C ALA A 27 -18.51 13.51 -1.26
N HIS A 28 -19.62 13.44 -0.52
CA HIS A 28 -20.17 14.56 0.26
C HIS A 28 -19.96 14.41 1.78
N SER A 29 -19.31 13.34 2.24
CA SER A 29 -19.15 13.07 3.67
C SER A 29 -17.83 12.32 3.94
N VAL A 30 -16.73 12.86 3.44
CA VAL A 30 -15.39 12.34 3.73
C VAL A 30 -15.07 12.66 5.19
N LYS A 31 -14.87 11.64 6.01
CA LYS A 31 -14.47 11.82 7.41
C LYS A 31 -12.94 11.94 7.49
N PRO A 32 -12.39 12.80 8.36
CA PRO A 32 -10.94 12.90 8.57
C PRO A 32 -10.28 11.56 8.88
N GLN A 33 -10.94 10.71 9.68
CA GLN A 33 -10.45 9.36 10.00
C GLN A 33 -10.30 8.45 8.76
N GLN A 34 -11.14 8.62 7.74
CA GLN A 34 -11.03 7.87 6.49
C GLN A 34 -9.86 8.34 5.64
N ILE A 35 -9.57 9.65 5.67
CA ILE A 35 -8.41 10.25 5.00
C ILE A 35 -7.13 9.74 5.66
N ILE A 36 -7.04 9.84 6.98
CA ILE A 36 -5.89 9.35 7.76
C ILE A 36 -5.63 7.88 7.46
N ALA A 37 -6.67 7.02 7.50
CA ALA A 37 -6.51 5.60 7.21
C ALA A 37 -6.03 5.32 5.77
N ILE A 38 -6.39 6.17 4.81
CA ILE A 38 -5.89 6.10 3.43
C ILE A 38 -4.43 6.52 3.38
N GLU A 39 -4.07 7.63 4.02
CA GLU A 39 -2.70 8.15 4.04
C GLU A 39 -1.73 7.17 4.71
N GLU A 40 -2.15 6.57 5.84
CA GLU A 40 -1.38 5.52 6.53
C GLU A 40 -1.15 4.30 5.62
N LEU A 41 -2.20 3.83 4.94
CA LEU A 41 -2.09 2.68 4.03
C LEU A 41 -1.25 3.01 2.78
N GLU A 42 -1.31 4.24 2.28
CA GLU A 42 -0.43 4.72 1.20
C GLU A 42 1.04 4.76 1.63
N GLU A 43 1.31 5.19 2.86
CA GLU A 43 2.65 5.20 3.44
C GLU A 43 3.20 3.77 3.61
N GLU A 44 2.40 2.84 4.14
CA GLU A 44 2.77 1.42 4.26
C GLU A 44 3.11 0.79 2.90
N ILE A 45 2.31 1.06 1.87
CA ILE A 45 2.58 0.59 0.49
C ILE A 45 3.89 1.19 -0.03
N SER A 46 4.11 2.49 0.20
CA SER A 46 5.33 3.19 -0.21
C SER A 46 6.57 2.57 0.44
N GLU A 47 6.54 2.31 1.75
CA GLU A 47 7.62 1.64 2.45
C GLU A 47 7.85 0.21 1.95
N ALA A 48 6.77 -0.58 1.75
CA ALA A 48 6.89 -1.94 1.25
C ALA A 48 7.50 -1.97 -0.16
N LYS A 49 7.14 -1.03 -1.03
CA LYS A 49 7.75 -0.86 -2.36
C LYS A 49 9.22 -0.44 -2.28
N LYS A 50 9.58 0.45 -1.36
CA LYS A 50 10.99 0.79 -1.11
C LYS A 50 11.79 -0.43 -0.67
N ARG A 51 11.30 -1.20 0.30
CA ARG A 51 11.94 -2.45 0.74
C ARG A 51 12.09 -3.45 -0.41
N LEU A 52 11.09 -3.54 -1.27
CA LEU A 52 11.14 -4.40 -2.46
C LEU A 52 12.24 -3.95 -3.44
N ASN A 53 12.38 -2.64 -3.64
CA ASN A 53 13.34 -2.04 -4.57
C ASN A 53 14.78 -1.99 -4.01
N GLU A 54 14.96 -1.66 -2.73
CA GLU A 54 16.25 -1.73 -2.04
C GLU A 54 16.76 -3.18 -2.00
N GLY A 55 15.85 -4.16 -1.91
CA GLY A 55 16.16 -5.57 -2.10
C GLY A 55 16.50 -5.96 -3.55
N GLU A 56 16.23 -5.11 -4.55
CA GLU A 56 16.73 -5.27 -5.93
C GLU A 56 18.13 -4.68 -6.11
N ASP A 57 18.45 -3.58 -5.41
CA ASP A 57 19.75 -2.89 -5.51
C ASP A 57 20.92 -3.68 -4.86
N TRP A 58 20.66 -4.58 -3.91
CA TRP A 58 21.68 -5.45 -3.29
C TRP A 58 21.95 -6.76 -4.07
N ASN A 59 21.62 -6.80 -5.35
CA ASN A 59 21.87 -7.96 -6.24
C ASN A 59 22.66 -7.58 -7.51
N GLY A 60 23.32 -6.41 -7.49
CA GLY A 60 24.24 -5.93 -8.53
C GLY A 60 25.69 -6.27 -8.23
#